data_AF-A0A1D9PZD0-F1
#
_entry.id   AF-A0A1D9PZD0-F1
#
_cell.length_a   1.000
_cell.length_b   1.000
_cell.length_c   1.000
_cell.angle_alpha   90.00
_cell.angle_beta   90.00
_cell.angle_gamma   90.00
#
_symmetry.space_group_name_H-M   'P 1'
#
loop_
_entity.id
_entity.type
_entity.pdbx_description
1 polymer ?
#
loop_
_entity_poly.entity_id
_entity_poly.type
_entity_poly.pdbx_seq_one_letter_code
_entity_poly.pdbx_strand_id
1 'polypeptide(L)'
;MRSLRKQLMDELLFLLNTPKFVVRGACRVLVIIPLQFGANQRRQSTLRLSESLINQLRSQQQIQDNCEIFTMGVPFEALLPYGIMLAMFGITGAGLSGMRALQNGGKRARHSVDAWDRVMMDRDRRLTGFLRGQTDNPSAPLGFELNNPWRLEKRII
;
A
#
# COMPACT_ATOMS: atom_id res chain seq x y z
N MET A 1 -30.04 -3.23 29.85
CA MET A 1 -28.91 -3.30 28.89
C MET A 1 -28.63 -1.94 28.25
N ARG A 2 -28.10 -0.97 29.00
CA ARG A 2 -27.73 0.40 28.53
C ARG A 2 -26.36 0.80 29.11
N SER A 3 -25.33 -0.03 28.94
CA SER A 3 -24.03 0.18 29.60
C SER A 3 -22.89 0.56 28.66
N LEU A 4 -22.88 0.10 27.40
CA LEU A 4 -21.75 0.30 26.49
C LEU A 4 -21.71 1.69 25.81
N ARG A 5 -22.83 2.41 25.75
CA ARG A 5 -22.89 3.75 25.12
C ARG A 5 -22.42 4.88 26.04
N LYS A 6 -22.40 4.65 27.36
CA LYS A 6 -21.93 5.64 28.34
C LYS A 6 -20.40 5.61 28.45
N GLN A 7 -19.79 4.42 28.45
CA GLN A 7 -18.33 4.28 28.44
C GLN A 7 -17.64 4.87 27.20
N LEU A 8 -18.32 4.93 26.04
CA LEU A 8 -17.74 5.50 24.82
C LEU A 8 -17.79 7.04 24.78
N MET A 9 -18.72 7.67 25.52
CA MET A 9 -18.88 9.13 25.51
C MET A 9 -18.02 9.81 26.58
N ASP A 10 -17.67 9.10 27.65
CA ASP A 10 -16.77 9.60 28.70
C ASP A 10 -15.29 9.61 28.24
N GLU A 11 -14.90 8.69 27.34
CA GLU A 11 -13.56 8.67 26.69
C GLU A 11 -13.39 9.80 25.66
N LEU A 12 -14.45 10.18 24.94
CA LEU A 12 -14.37 11.25 23.93
C LEU A 12 -14.33 12.66 24.53
N LEU A 13 -14.77 12.84 25.77
CA LEU A 13 -14.71 14.15 26.45
C LEU A 13 -13.35 14.44 27.10
N PHE A 14 -12.48 13.43 27.25
CA PHE A 14 -11.15 13.58 27.85
C PHE A 14 -10.08 14.05 26.84
N LEU A 15 -10.32 13.89 25.54
CA LEU A 15 -9.38 14.30 24.48
C LEU A 15 -9.56 15.74 23.99
N LEU A 16 -10.62 16.43 24.40
CA LEU A 16 -10.87 17.83 24.02
C LEU A 16 -10.44 18.86 25.07
N ASN A 17 -9.81 18.46 26.17
CA ASN A 17 -9.47 19.41 27.21
C ASN A 17 -8.20 19.04 27.99
N THR A 18 -7.03 19.42 27.48
CA THR A 18 -5.98 19.95 28.37
C THR A 18 -5.22 21.13 27.73
N PRO A 19 -4.90 22.17 28.54
CA PRO A 19 -4.44 23.46 28.05
C PRO A 19 -2.91 23.56 28.06
N LYS A 20 -2.29 24.13 27.02
CA LYS A 20 -0.91 24.65 27.11
C LYS A 20 -0.75 25.96 26.34
N PHE A 21 -1.03 27.03 27.09
CA PHE A 21 -0.24 28.26 27.18
C PHE A 21 0.48 28.72 25.90
N VAL A 22 -0.18 29.67 25.24
CA VAL A 22 0.42 30.63 24.31
C VAL A 22 1.58 31.35 25.00
N VAL A 23 2.77 31.22 24.42
CA VAL A 23 4.01 31.85 24.86
C VAL A 23 3.91 33.36 24.66
N ARG A 24 3.87 34.10 25.78
CA ARG A 24 4.05 35.55 25.82
C ARG A 24 5.48 35.89 25.40
N GLY A 25 5.58 36.76 24.40
CA GLY A 25 6.80 37.49 24.10
C GLY A 25 7.20 38.49 25.19
N ALA A 26 8.39 39.04 25.01
CA ALA A 26 9.02 40.16 25.70
C ALA A 26 9.58 39.87 27.10
N CYS A 27 10.90 39.63 27.16
CA CYS A 27 11.72 40.36 28.13
C CYS A 27 12.95 40.94 27.42
N ARG A 28 12.79 42.22 27.09
CA ARG A 28 13.77 43.15 26.56
C ARG A 28 14.77 43.43 27.67
N VAL A 29 15.85 42.65 27.74
CA VAL A 29 16.99 42.98 28.62
C VAL A 29 17.86 43.98 27.86
N LEU A 30 17.53 45.25 28.09
CA LEU A 30 18.32 46.40 27.68
C LEU A 30 19.58 46.42 28.55
N VAL A 31 20.67 45.81 28.09
CA VAL A 31 22.00 46.04 28.69
C VAL A 31 22.74 47.04 27.82
N ILE A 32 22.74 48.25 28.34
CA ILE A 32 23.54 49.39 27.91
C ILE A 32 25.02 48.96 27.92
N ILE A 33 25.65 49.14 26.76
CA ILE A 33 27.09 49.02 26.55
C ILE A 33 27.79 50.11 27.37
N PRO A 34 28.78 49.80 28.24
CA PRO A 34 29.82 50.75 28.55
C PRO A 34 30.89 50.66 27.47
N LEU A 35 31.01 51.79 26.77
CA LEU A 35 32.14 52.18 25.94
C LEU A 35 33.47 51.92 26.65
N GLN A 36 34.38 51.34 25.86
CA GLN A 36 35.82 51.57 25.84
C GLN A 36 36.62 51.37 27.13
N PHE A 37 37.60 50.47 27.03
CA PHE A 37 39.01 50.85 26.80
C PHE A 37 39.90 49.80 27.48
N GLY A 38 40.86 49.24 26.75
CA GLY A 38 41.88 48.42 27.38
C GLY A 38 42.43 47.30 26.52
N ALA A 39 43.33 47.69 25.62
CA ALA A 39 44.55 46.98 25.25
C ALA A 39 44.58 45.44 25.37
N ASN A 40 44.71 44.82 24.20
CA ASN A 40 45.88 44.01 23.86
C ASN A 40 46.39 43.06 24.96
N GLN A 41 46.03 41.76 24.88
CA GLN A 41 46.87 40.56 25.06
C GLN A 41 46.01 39.30 25.39
N ARG A 42 45.06 38.88 24.53
CA ARG A 42 44.30 37.63 24.78
C ARG A 42 43.60 37.04 23.54
N ARG A 43 44.27 37.06 22.37
CA ARG A 43 43.65 36.69 21.08
C ARG A 43 43.90 35.25 20.61
N GLN A 44 44.36 34.35 21.48
CA GLN A 44 44.57 32.94 21.10
C GLN A 44 43.78 31.92 21.93
N SER A 45 43.38 32.24 23.17
CA SER A 45 42.58 31.31 24.01
C SER A 45 41.07 31.41 23.79
N THR A 46 40.57 32.50 23.21
CA THR A 46 39.13 32.68 22.89
C THR A 46 38.70 31.97 21.60
N LEU A 47 39.62 31.70 20.67
CA LEU A 47 39.32 31.03 19.39
C LEU A 47 39.07 29.52 19.54
N ARG A 48 39.71 28.87 20.53
CA ARG A 48 39.50 27.44 20.81
C ARG A 48 38.16 27.15 21.49
N LEU A 49 37.69 28.08 22.32
CA LEU A 49 36.39 27.97 23.01
C LEU A 49 35.21 28.31 22.10
N SER A 50 35.40 29.14 21.06
CA SER A 50 34.38 29.32 20.02
C SER A 50 34.22 28.07 19.16
N GLU A 51 35.29 27.36 18.83
CA GLU A 51 35.20 26.13 18.03
C GLU A 51 34.49 24.99 18.78
N SER A 52 34.75 24.83 20.08
CA SER A 52 34.03 23.82 20.88
C SER A 52 32.54 24.12 20.99
N LEU A 53 32.15 25.41 21.14
CA LEU A 53 30.74 25.80 21.16
C LEU A 53 30.08 25.72 19.78
N ILE A 54 30.79 26.04 18.69
CA ILE A 54 30.27 25.88 17.32
C ILE A 54 30.03 24.40 17.02
N ASN A 55 30.93 23.51 17.45
CA ASN A 55 30.75 22.07 17.30
C ASN A 55 29.61 21.54 18.19
N GLN A 56 29.44 22.08 19.40
CA GLN A 56 28.29 21.77 20.25
C GLN A 56 26.97 22.26 19.64
N LEU A 57 26.89 23.49 19.13
CA LEU A 57 25.69 24.01 18.48
C LEU A 57 25.34 23.23 17.20
N ARG A 58 26.35 22.84 16.40
CA ARG A 58 26.16 21.96 15.25
C ARG A 58 25.61 20.59 15.67
N SER A 59 26.09 20.03 16.79
CA SER A 59 25.57 18.76 17.31
C SER A 59 24.13 18.89 17.82
N GLN A 60 23.76 20.01 18.45
CA GLN A 60 22.39 20.25 18.92
C GLN A 60 21.43 20.49 17.75
N GLN A 61 21.87 21.21 16.72
CA GLN A 61 21.07 21.44 15.52
C GLN A 61 20.84 20.14 14.74
N GLN A 62 21.85 19.26 14.63
CA GLN A 62 21.66 17.94 14.03
C GLN A 62 20.67 17.04 14.80
N ILE A 63 20.59 17.16 16.14
CA ILE A 63 19.59 16.40 16.93
C ILE A 63 18.17 16.94 16.68
N GLN A 64 18.03 18.26 16.56
CA GLN A 64 16.75 18.91 16.28
C GLN A 64 16.23 18.54 14.87
N ASP A 65 17.12 18.60 13.87
CA ASP A 65 16.82 18.22 12.49
C ASP A 65 16.39 16.75 12.42
N ASN A 66 17.07 15.87 13.19
CA ASN A 66 16.78 14.43 13.27
C ASN A 66 15.42 14.10 13.92
N CYS A 67 14.92 14.95 14.82
CA CYS A 67 13.61 14.74 15.46
C CYS A 67 12.44 15.15 14.55
N GLU A 68 12.62 16.14 13.67
CA GLU A 68 11.62 16.52 12.67
C GLU A 68 11.51 15.53 11.50
N ILE A 69 12.59 14.80 11.15
CA ILE A 69 12.56 13.74 10.13
C ILE A 69 11.61 12.60 10.53
N PHE A 70 11.51 12.28 11.83
CA PHE A 70 10.55 11.27 12.30
C PHE A 70 9.10 11.79 12.33
N THR A 71 8.89 13.10 12.22
CA THR A 71 7.56 13.71 12.03
C THR A 71 7.17 13.87 10.56
N MET A 72 8.13 13.73 9.63
CA MET A 72 7.83 13.83 8.21
C MET A 72 7.11 12.56 7.78
N GLY A 73 5.78 12.68 7.67
CA GLY A 73 4.92 11.62 7.16
C GLY A 73 5.41 11.11 5.80
N VAL A 74 5.00 9.89 5.47
CA VAL A 74 5.39 9.18 4.25
C VAL A 74 5.34 10.10 3.01
N PRO A 75 6.42 10.20 2.21
CA PRO A 75 6.47 11.09 1.05
C PRO A 75 5.53 10.58 -0.06
N PHE A 76 4.31 11.11 -0.10
CA PHE A 76 3.25 10.67 -1.01
C PHE A 76 3.60 10.89 -2.49
N GLU A 77 4.43 11.89 -2.82
CA GLU A 77 4.92 12.16 -4.17
C GLU A 77 5.69 10.96 -4.76
N ALA A 78 6.45 10.26 -3.91
CA ALA A 78 7.15 9.04 -4.33
C ALA A 78 6.21 7.84 -4.49
N LEU A 79 5.01 7.88 -3.92
CA LEU A 79 4.02 6.80 -3.95
C LEU A 79 3.01 6.92 -5.10
N LEU A 80 2.78 8.13 -5.63
CA LEU A 80 1.92 8.35 -6.79
C LEU A 80 2.23 7.42 -7.99
N PRO A 81 3.49 7.26 -8.44
CA PRO A 81 3.77 6.37 -9.57
C PRO A 81 3.44 4.91 -9.24
N TYR A 82 3.72 4.45 -8.02
CA TYR A 82 3.38 3.08 -7.61
C TYR A 82 1.88 2.87 -7.47
N GLY A 83 1.13 3.87 -7.00
CA GLY A 83 -0.33 3.83 -6.92
C GLY A 83 -0.97 3.68 -8.30
N ILE A 84 -0.46 4.41 -9.30
CA ILE A 84 -0.93 4.29 -10.69
C ILE A 84 -0.63 2.88 -11.23
N MET A 85 0.58 2.35 -11.02
CA MET A 85 0.91 0.99 -11.45
C MET A 85 -0.02 -0.04 -10.82
N LEU A 86 -0.24 0.02 -9.50
CA LEU A 86 -1.15 -0.88 -8.79
C LEU A 86 -2.58 -0.76 -9.31
N ALA A 87 -3.05 0.43 -9.61
CA ALA A 87 -4.38 0.63 -10.18
C ALA A 87 -4.52 -0.01 -11.57
N MET A 88 -3.55 0.21 -12.47
CA MET A 88 -3.57 -0.38 -13.81
C MET A 88 -3.49 -1.91 -13.76
N PHE A 89 -2.60 -2.47 -12.92
CA PHE A 89 -2.51 -3.91 -12.73
C PHE A 89 -3.76 -4.49 -12.06
N GLY A 90 -4.34 -3.77 -11.11
CA GLY A 90 -5.58 -4.17 -10.43
C GLY A 90 -6.77 -4.22 -11.38
N ILE A 91 -6.97 -3.16 -12.18
CA ILE A 91 -8.03 -3.09 -13.19
C ILE A 91 -7.85 -4.19 -14.24
N THR A 92 -6.63 -4.37 -14.75
CA THR A 92 -6.34 -5.42 -15.74
C THR A 92 -6.57 -6.81 -15.18
N GLY A 93 -6.13 -7.08 -13.95
CA GLY A 93 -6.31 -8.36 -13.26
C GLY A 93 -7.79 -8.69 -13.02
N ALA A 94 -8.55 -7.72 -12.50
CA ALA A 94 -9.99 -7.86 -12.30
C ALA A 94 -10.74 -8.04 -13.62
N GLY A 95 -10.38 -7.26 -14.66
CA GLY A 95 -10.96 -7.35 -15.99
C GLY A 95 -10.74 -8.72 -16.65
N LEU A 96 -9.51 -9.22 -16.63
CA LEU A 96 -9.19 -10.57 -17.15
C LEU A 96 -9.87 -11.68 -16.34
N SER A 97 -9.94 -11.54 -15.02
CA SER A 97 -10.65 -12.50 -14.17
C SER A 97 -12.14 -12.57 -14.51
N GLY A 98 -12.79 -11.41 -14.65
CA GLY A 98 -14.19 -11.30 -15.03
C GLY A 98 -14.47 -11.91 -16.40
N MET A 99 -13.69 -11.55 -17.42
CA MET A 99 -13.84 -12.11 -18.78
C MET A 99 -13.68 -13.63 -18.79
N ARG A 100 -12.69 -14.17 -18.06
CA ARG A 100 -12.48 -15.62 -17.95
C ARG A 100 -13.63 -16.32 -17.24
N ALA A 101 -14.22 -15.69 -16.21
CA ALA A 101 -15.39 -16.23 -15.54
C ALA A 101 -16.59 -16.29 -16.50
N LEU A 102 -16.83 -15.23 -17.27
CA LEU A 102 -17.93 -15.18 -18.25
C LEU A 102 -17.77 -16.23 -19.36
N GLN A 103 -16.55 -16.35 -19.93
CA GLN A 103 -16.26 -17.36 -20.97
C GLN A 103 -16.44 -18.80 -20.48
N ASN A 104 -16.28 -19.04 -19.18
CA ASN A 104 -16.42 -20.37 -18.57
C ASN A 104 -17.81 -20.60 -17.96
N GLY A 105 -18.80 -19.76 -18.26
CA GLY A 105 -20.17 -19.90 -17.75
C GLY A 105 -20.26 -19.65 -16.23
N GLY A 106 -19.46 -18.71 -15.73
CA GLY A 106 -19.38 -18.36 -14.30
C GLY A 106 -18.47 -19.28 -13.47
N LYS A 107 -17.93 -20.35 -14.07
CA LYS A 107 -17.02 -21.28 -13.38
C LYS A 107 -15.57 -20.78 -13.45
N ARG A 108 -14.75 -21.16 -12.47
CA ARG A 108 -13.31 -20.86 -12.49
C ARG A 108 -12.62 -21.64 -13.61
N ALA A 109 -11.56 -21.05 -14.17
CA ALA A 109 -10.74 -21.71 -15.17
C ALA A 109 -9.96 -22.88 -14.54
N ARG A 110 -9.94 -24.05 -15.19
CA ARG A 110 -9.12 -25.19 -14.77
C ARG A 110 -7.67 -24.93 -15.19
N HIS A 111 -6.74 -25.19 -14.29
CA HIS A 111 -5.30 -25.16 -14.54
C HIS A 111 -4.76 -26.60 -14.63
N SER A 112 -3.61 -26.78 -15.27
CA SER A 112 -2.94 -28.09 -15.38
C SER A 112 -3.80 -29.20 -15.99
N VAL A 113 -4.43 -28.92 -17.14
CA VAL A 113 -5.31 -29.86 -17.84
C VAL A 113 -4.49 -30.94 -18.55
N ASP A 114 -4.61 -32.17 -18.07
CA ASP A 114 -3.94 -33.36 -18.62
C ASP A 114 -4.63 -33.90 -19.88
N ALA A 115 -4.11 -34.99 -20.44
CA ALA A 115 -4.69 -35.59 -21.64
C ALA A 115 -6.10 -36.15 -21.40
N TRP A 116 -6.32 -36.75 -20.22
CA TRP A 116 -7.61 -37.31 -19.83
C TRP A 116 -8.68 -36.22 -19.69
N ASP A 117 -8.36 -35.14 -18.99
CA ASP A 117 -9.26 -34.00 -18.79
C ASP A 117 -9.66 -33.38 -20.12
N ARG A 118 -8.75 -33.31 -21.11
CA ARG A 118 -9.10 -32.81 -22.45
C ARG A 118 -10.17 -33.68 -23.11
N VAL A 119 -10.01 -35.00 -23.04
CA VAL A 119 -10.99 -35.95 -23.61
C VAL A 119 -12.34 -35.86 -22.87
N MET A 120 -12.31 -35.71 -21.54
CA MET A 120 -13.53 -35.52 -20.74
C MET A 120 -14.22 -34.19 -21.03
N MET A 121 -13.47 -33.10 -21.21
CA MET A 121 -14.04 -31.81 -21.60
C MET A 121 -14.67 -31.85 -23.00
N ASP A 122 -14.08 -32.58 -23.94
CA ASP A 122 -14.66 -32.79 -25.27
C ASP A 122 -15.90 -33.69 -25.22
N ARG A 123 -15.95 -34.66 -24.31
CA ARG A 123 -17.17 -35.42 -23.99
C ARG A 123 -18.26 -34.51 -23.41
N ASP A 124 -17.94 -33.69 -22.41
CA ASP A 124 -18.92 -32.81 -21.76
C ASP A 124 -19.47 -31.76 -22.73
N ARG A 125 -18.62 -31.25 -23.63
CA ARG A 125 -19.06 -30.39 -24.76
C ARG A 125 -20.05 -31.09 -25.67
N ARG A 126 -19.86 -32.38 -25.95
CA ARG A 126 -20.78 -33.20 -26.76
C ARG A 126 -22.10 -33.48 -26.06
N LEU A 127 -22.09 -33.59 -24.73
CA LEU A 127 -23.29 -33.81 -23.93
C LEU A 127 -24.11 -32.54 -23.72
N THR A 128 -23.45 -31.40 -23.50
CA THR A 128 -24.11 -30.16 -23.05
C THR A 128 -24.06 -29.02 -24.06
N GLY A 129 -23.30 -29.16 -25.13
CA GLY A 129 -23.01 -28.09 -26.09
C GLY A 129 -21.98 -27.06 -25.59
N PHE A 130 -21.57 -27.12 -24.32
CA PHE A 130 -20.66 -26.15 -23.69
C PHE A 130 -19.43 -26.86 -23.11
N LEU A 131 -18.23 -26.30 -23.34
CA LEU A 131 -16.96 -26.93 -22.92
C LEU A 131 -16.81 -27.12 -21.39
N ARG A 132 -17.62 -26.39 -20.60
CA ARG A 132 -17.65 -26.47 -19.13
C ARG A 132 -19.05 -26.79 -18.58
N GLY A 133 -19.95 -27.22 -19.47
CA GLY A 133 -21.28 -27.65 -19.08
C GLY A 133 -21.18 -28.94 -18.30
N GLN A 134 -21.91 -29.02 -17.19
CA GLN A 134 -22.08 -30.25 -16.44
C GLN A 134 -23.55 -30.61 -16.49
N THR A 135 -23.84 -31.89 -16.67
CA THR A 135 -25.20 -32.42 -16.64
C THR A 135 -25.20 -33.66 -15.77
N ASP A 136 -26.22 -33.78 -14.93
CA ASP A 136 -26.51 -34.87 -14.01
C ASP A 136 -27.62 -35.79 -14.52
N ASN A 137 -28.08 -35.58 -15.76
CA ASN A 137 -29.14 -36.38 -16.36
C ASN A 137 -28.69 -37.86 -16.48
N PRO A 138 -29.52 -38.83 -16.04
CA PRO A 138 -29.17 -40.25 -16.06
C PRO A 138 -29.19 -40.84 -17.47
N SER A 139 -29.97 -40.26 -18.39
CA SER A 139 -30.01 -40.64 -19.80
C SER A 139 -29.35 -39.55 -20.65
N ALA A 140 -28.54 -39.96 -21.63
CA ALA A 140 -27.88 -39.04 -22.54
C ALA A 140 -28.89 -38.38 -23.49
N PRO A 141 -28.60 -37.15 -23.97
CA PRO A 141 -29.45 -36.51 -24.96
C PRO A 141 -29.46 -37.30 -26.28
N LEU A 142 -30.60 -37.29 -26.96
CA LEU A 142 -30.76 -37.92 -28.26
C LEU A 142 -29.74 -37.36 -29.26
N GLY A 143 -29.09 -38.24 -30.03
CA GLY A 143 -28.04 -37.87 -30.98
C GLY A 143 -26.62 -37.87 -30.41
N PHE A 144 -26.43 -38.04 -29.09
CA PHE A 144 -25.08 -38.27 -28.53
C PHE A 144 -24.42 -39.53 -29.09
N GLU A 145 -25.21 -40.55 -29.42
CA GLU A 145 -24.77 -41.81 -30.02
C GLU A 145 -24.04 -41.62 -31.36
N LEU A 146 -24.42 -40.60 -32.12
CA LEU A 146 -23.94 -40.36 -33.48
C LEU A 146 -22.89 -39.25 -33.56
N ASN A 147 -22.64 -38.52 -32.47
CA ASN A 147 -21.84 -37.30 -32.50
C ASN A 147 -20.33 -37.50 -32.29
N ASN A 148 -19.84 -38.75 -32.35
CA ASN A 148 -18.44 -39.08 -32.05
C ASN A 148 -17.51 -38.67 -33.22
N PRO A 149 -16.65 -37.65 -33.04
CA PRO A 149 -15.75 -37.21 -34.09
C PRO A 149 -14.43 -37.98 -34.01
N TRP A 150 -14.05 -38.61 -35.12
CA TRP A 150 -12.70 -39.13 -35.28
C TRP A 150 -11.78 -38.01 -35.77
N ARG A 151 -10.71 -37.73 -35.02
CA ARG A 151 -9.72 -36.73 -35.42
C ARG A 151 -8.86 -37.31 -36.53
N LEU A 152 -8.85 -36.64 -37.67
CA LEU A 152 -7.92 -36.95 -38.76
C LEU A 152 -6.69 -36.06 -38.60
N GLU A 153 -5.52 -36.68 -38.52
CA GLU A 153 -4.25 -35.97 -38.58
C GLU A 153 -3.74 -35.87 -40.01
N LYS A 154 -3.05 -34.78 -40.33
CA LYS A 154 -2.36 -34.66 -41.61
C LYS A 154 -1.14 -35.57 -41.58
N ARG A 155 -0.83 -36.22 -42.72
CA ARG A 155 0.39 -37.02 -42.88
C ARG A 155 1.61 -36.17 -42.50
N ILE A 156 2.39 -36.68 -41.56
CA ILE A 156 3.69 -36.12 -41.19
C ILE A 156 4.68 -36.62 -42.25
N ILE A 157 5.26 -35.70 -43.03
CA ILE A 157 6.27 -35.96 -44.08
C ILE A 157 7.54 -35.22 -43.69
#